data_AF-A0A557XX67-F1
#
_entry.id   AF-A0A557XX67-F1
#
_cell.length_a   1.000
_cell.length_b   1.000
_cell.length_c   1.000
_cell.angle_alpha   90.00
_cell.angle_beta   90.00
_cell.angle_gamma   90.00
#
_symmetry.space_group_name_H-M   'P 1'
#
loop_
_entity.id
_entity.type
_entity.pdbx_description
1 polymer ?
#
loop_
_entity_poly.entity_id
_entity_poly.type
_entity_poly.pdbx_seq_one_letter_code
_entity_poly.pdbx_strand_id
1 'polypeptide(L)'
;MDRIFLQAYAPKLQCVGGVCQFLYLQKGFSIPSSAAFGKIGDAYVAEIHRWAKKNGIPVRRFAKGENKEEIARPLIEAAEREGGDGKVVLIGIAQEKTPMWRSWKAKGQEHAAHPHMEWGRQMGFVNHFYFYLCDPDWGGAFWKTNAYAPWPVWIWLNGHTWAQRQCERAGIGYTALDNGFRDCEDPAALQRICDRLGSGAVKSFLRWQRRLPSPLTREDVRAGYVYELAFRQFEVSDTRVFDRPASQLTHPGYLAHPGHHQRG
;
A
#
# COMPACT_ATOMS: atom_id res chain seq x y z
N MET A 1 9.83 3.07 -13.66
CA MET A 1 8.61 3.29 -12.85
C MET A 1 9.03 3.97 -11.57
N ASP A 2 8.31 5.00 -11.15
CA ASP A 2 8.65 5.83 -9.99
C ASP A 2 7.85 5.39 -8.77
N ARG A 3 6.55 5.67 -8.75
CA ARG A 3 5.64 5.28 -7.67
C ARG A 3 4.67 4.21 -8.15
N ILE A 4 4.59 3.11 -7.41
CA ILE A 4 3.67 2.01 -7.72
C ILE A 4 2.63 1.95 -6.62
N PHE A 5 1.37 2.28 -6.96
CA PHE A 5 0.22 2.15 -6.05
C PHE A 5 -0.66 0.97 -6.46
N LEU A 6 -0.71 -0.02 -5.58
CA LEU A 6 -1.48 -1.24 -5.77
C LEU A 6 -2.68 -1.25 -4.83
N GLN A 7 -3.73 -1.91 -5.28
CA GLN A 7 -4.84 -2.30 -4.44
C GLN A 7 -4.95 -3.82 -4.41
N ALA A 8 -5.20 -4.38 -3.24
CA ALA A 8 -5.60 -5.77 -3.10
C ALA A 8 -7.01 -5.86 -2.54
N TYR A 9 -7.77 -6.82 -3.03
CA TYR A 9 -9.16 -7.08 -2.60
C TYR A 9 -9.41 -8.57 -2.57
N ALA A 10 -10.32 -9.04 -1.70
CA ALA A 10 -10.71 -10.44 -1.63
C ALA A 10 -11.95 -10.67 -2.52
N PRO A 11 -11.86 -11.34 -3.68
CA PRO A 11 -12.97 -11.43 -4.64
C PRO A 11 -14.23 -12.06 -4.03
N LYS A 12 -14.06 -13.13 -3.26
CA LYS A 12 -15.16 -13.83 -2.56
C LYS A 12 -15.90 -12.96 -1.53
N LEU A 13 -15.37 -11.79 -1.16
CA LEU A 13 -15.99 -10.85 -0.22
C LEU A 13 -16.58 -9.61 -0.91
N GLN A 14 -16.67 -9.60 -2.24
CA GLN A 14 -17.21 -8.47 -3.00
C GLN A 14 -18.71 -8.56 -3.31
N CYS A 15 -19.38 -9.69 -3.05
CA CYS A 15 -20.82 -9.86 -3.22
C CYS A 15 -21.52 -10.32 -1.94
N VAL A 16 -22.84 -10.09 -1.86
CA VAL A 16 -23.67 -10.45 -0.70
C VAL A 16 -23.61 -11.95 -0.40
N GLY A 17 -23.77 -12.80 -1.43
CA GLY A 17 -23.69 -14.25 -1.25
C GLY A 17 -22.35 -14.71 -0.67
N GLY A 18 -21.25 -14.11 -1.15
CA GLY A 18 -19.91 -14.43 -0.68
C GLY A 18 -19.64 -14.02 0.78
N VAL A 19 -20.13 -12.84 1.21
CA VAL A 19 -20.04 -12.46 2.63
C VAL A 19 -20.93 -13.31 3.53
N CYS A 20 -22.12 -13.69 3.08
CA CYS A 20 -22.99 -14.59 3.84
C CYS A 20 -22.36 -15.98 4.01
N GLN A 21 -21.81 -16.55 2.93
CA GLN A 21 -21.08 -17.83 3.00
C GLN A 21 -19.86 -17.74 3.91
N PHE A 22 -19.09 -16.65 3.83
CA PHE A 22 -17.95 -16.45 4.70
C PHE A 22 -18.35 -16.41 6.18
N LEU A 23 -19.37 -15.62 6.53
CA LEU A 23 -19.77 -15.50 7.92
C LEU A 23 -20.42 -16.78 8.46
N TYR A 24 -21.27 -17.43 7.68
CA TYR A 24 -21.98 -18.63 8.11
C TYR A 24 -21.11 -19.88 8.07
N LEU A 25 -20.62 -20.25 6.89
CA LEU A 25 -19.93 -21.53 6.67
C LEU A 25 -18.48 -21.47 7.17
N GLN A 26 -17.76 -20.40 6.85
CA GLN A 26 -16.33 -20.30 7.16
C GLN A 26 -16.06 -19.80 8.58
N LYS A 27 -16.90 -18.90 9.10
CA LYS A 27 -16.72 -18.30 10.44
C LYS A 27 -17.67 -18.84 11.50
N GLY A 28 -18.64 -19.68 11.14
CA GLY A 28 -19.55 -20.32 12.08
C GLY A 28 -20.52 -19.36 12.77
N PHE A 29 -20.73 -18.15 12.25
CA PHE A 29 -21.75 -17.25 12.79
C PHE A 29 -23.14 -17.74 12.39
N SER A 30 -24.01 -18.01 13.37
CA SER A 30 -25.39 -18.43 13.13
C SER A 30 -26.21 -17.43 12.33
N ILE A 31 -25.93 -16.13 12.50
CA ILE A 31 -26.57 -15.04 11.75
C ILE A 31 -25.49 -14.20 11.07
N PRO A 32 -25.32 -14.32 9.75
CA PRO A 32 -24.49 -13.41 8.96
C PRO A 32 -24.99 -11.98 9.11
N SER A 33 -24.17 -11.09 9.69
CA SER A 33 -24.57 -9.70 9.95
C SER A 33 -23.38 -8.76 10.08
N SER A 34 -23.67 -7.44 10.07
CA SER A 34 -22.70 -6.38 10.40
C SER A 34 -22.02 -6.61 11.76
N ALA A 35 -22.76 -7.16 12.72
CA ALA A 35 -22.26 -7.44 14.06
C ALA A 35 -21.21 -8.57 14.04
N ALA A 36 -21.40 -9.58 13.20
CA ALA A 36 -20.41 -10.63 12.99
C ALA A 36 -19.11 -10.05 12.39
N PHE A 37 -19.21 -9.15 11.40
CA PHE A 37 -18.04 -8.43 10.90
C PHE A 37 -17.39 -7.52 11.95
N GLY A 38 -18.19 -6.89 12.82
CA GLY A 38 -17.69 -6.12 13.96
C GLY A 38 -16.80 -6.97 14.86
N LYS A 39 -17.27 -8.17 15.26
CA LYS A 39 -16.48 -9.11 16.07
C LYS A 39 -15.16 -9.53 15.42
N ILE A 40 -15.17 -9.78 14.10
CA ILE A 40 -13.92 -10.08 13.35
C ILE A 40 -12.99 -8.86 13.33
N GLY A 41 -13.54 -7.67 13.11
CA GLY A 41 -12.81 -6.41 13.13
C GLY A 41 -12.15 -6.13 14.48
N ASP A 42 -12.89 -6.29 15.58
CA ASP A 42 -12.39 -6.09 16.94
C ASP A 42 -11.27 -7.08 17.28
N ALA A 43 -11.44 -8.36 16.92
CA ALA A 43 -10.40 -9.37 17.07
C ALA A 43 -9.15 -9.04 16.25
N TYR A 44 -9.34 -8.52 15.02
CA TYR A 44 -8.23 -8.09 14.17
C TYR A 44 -7.48 -6.89 14.77
N VAL A 45 -8.19 -5.88 15.27
CA VAL A 45 -7.58 -4.72 15.96
C VAL A 45 -6.76 -5.17 17.17
N ALA A 46 -7.33 -6.04 18.00
CA ALA A 46 -6.62 -6.61 19.14
C ALA A 46 -5.35 -7.36 18.72
N GLU A 47 -5.41 -8.11 17.61
CA GLU A 47 -4.25 -8.80 17.06
C GLU A 47 -3.15 -7.84 16.58
N ILE A 48 -3.52 -6.75 15.90
CA ILE A 48 -2.55 -5.73 15.46
C ILE A 48 -1.79 -5.17 16.67
N HIS A 49 -2.52 -4.79 17.73
CA HIS A 49 -1.89 -4.24 18.94
C HIS A 49 -1.01 -5.27 19.66
N ARG A 50 -1.47 -6.52 19.77
CA ARG A 50 -0.70 -7.63 20.35
C ARG A 50 0.58 -7.88 19.57
N TRP A 51 0.49 -7.94 18.24
CA TRP A 51 1.62 -8.14 17.36
C TRP A 51 2.60 -6.97 17.41
N ALA A 52 2.12 -5.73 17.43
CA ALA A 52 2.97 -4.55 17.56
C ALA A 52 3.77 -4.57 18.86
N LYS A 53 3.08 -4.83 19.99
CA LYS A 53 3.72 -4.96 21.31
C LYS A 53 4.78 -6.06 21.33
N LYS A 54 4.45 -7.24 20.78
CA LYS A 54 5.38 -8.38 20.71
C LYS A 54 6.67 -8.05 19.94
N ASN A 55 6.56 -7.24 18.90
CA ASN A 55 7.70 -6.90 18.03
C ASN A 55 8.33 -5.54 18.37
N GLY A 56 7.91 -4.87 19.45
CA GLY A 56 8.45 -3.56 19.83
C GLY A 56 8.14 -2.44 18.83
N ILE A 57 7.06 -2.56 18.04
CA ILE A 57 6.73 -1.62 16.98
C ILE A 57 5.88 -0.48 17.55
N PRO A 58 6.28 0.79 17.36
CA PRO A 58 5.47 1.92 17.81
C PRO A 58 4.13 1.97 17.07
N VAL A 59 3.06 2.26 17.81
CA VAL A 59 1.72 2.45 17.28
C VAL A 59 1.31 3.91 17.52
N ARG A 60 0.95 4.63 16.45
CA ARG A 60 0.58 6.05 16.50
C ARG A 60 -0.79 6.27 15.91
N ARG A 61 -1.65 7.03 16.59
CA ARG A 61 -2.86 7.59 15.97
C ARG A 61 -2.51 8.94 15.34
N PHE A 62 -2.77 9.10 14.05
CA PHE A 62 -2.50 10.33 13.33
C PHE A 62 -3.58 11.38 13.62
N ALA A 63 -3.15 12.61 13.86
CA ALA A 63 -4.01 13.78 13.90
C ALA A 63 -4.33 14.29 12.48
N LYS A 64 -5.40 15.08 12.36
CA LYS A 64 -5.77 15.70 11.09
C LYS A 64 -4.66 16.67 10.65
N GLY A 65 -4.23 16.54 9.39
CA GLY A 65 -3.21 17.40 8.79
C GLY A 65 -1.76 16.95 9.02
N GLU A 66 -1.52 15.89 9.78
CA GLU A 66 -0.16 15.33 9.91
C GLU A 66 0.31 14.71 8.60
N ASN A 67 1.55 15.01 8.22
CA ASN A 67 2.23 14.34 7.13
C ASN A 67 2.74 12.98 7.61
N LYS A 68 1.99 11.93 7.31
CA LYS A 68 2.29 10.56 7.73
C LYS A 68 3.64 10.06 7.18
N GLU A 69 4.02 10.50 5.98
CA GLU A 69 5.28 10.11 5.34
C GLU A 69 6.49 10.76 6.03
N GLU A 70 6.40 12.05 6.38
CA GLU A 70 7.44 12.73 7.16
C GLU A 70 7.66 12.11 8.53
N ILE A 71 6.59 11.64 9.18
CA ILE A 71 6.67 10.95 10.47
C ILE A 71 7.34 9.57 10.33
N ALA A 72 7.03 8.83 9.26
CA ALA A 72 7.57 7.49 9.03
C ALA A 72 9.02 7.50 8.51
N ARG A 73 9.39 8.51 7.71
CA ARG A 73 10.68 8.60 7.01
C ARG A 73 11.91 8.37 7.92
N PRO A 74 12.11 9.07 9.05
CA PRO A 74 13.30 8.86 9.88
C PRO A 74 13.39 7.44 10.47
N LEU A 75 12.23 6.79 10.71
CA LEU A 75 12.19 5.40 11.18
C LEU A 75 12.56 4.41 10.07
N ILE A 76 12.14 4.70 8.83
CA ILE A 76 12.52 3.92 7.65
C ILE A 76 14.03 4.07 7.41
N GLU A 77 14.56 5.29 7.36
CA GLU A 77 16.00 5.54 7.15
C GLU A 77 16.88 4.87 8.23
N ALA A 78 16.42 4.88 9.49
CA ALA A 78 17.11 4.16 10.55
C ALA A 78 17.12 2.64 10.32
N ALA A 79 15.99 2.07 9.89
CA ALA A 79 15.91 0.65 9.54
C ALA A 79 16.74 0.29 8.30
N GLU A 80 16.83 1.18 7.31
CA GLU A 80 17.66 1.00 6.12
C GLU A 80 19.15 0.94 6.46
N ARG A 81 19.61 1.77 7.41
CA ARG A 81 20.99 1.74 7.90
C ARG A 81 21.32 0.46 8.68
N GLU A 82 20.34 -0.11 9.38
CA GLU A 82 20.51 -1.38 10.10
C GLU A 82 20.54 -2.59 9.16
N GLY A 83 19.80 -2.54 8.05
CA GLY A 83 19.70 -3.63 7.08
C GLY A 83 18.89 -4.83 7.59
N GLY A 84 19.15 -6.01 7.01
CA GLY A 84 18.50 -7.27 7.35
C GLY A 84 17.30 -7.63 6.45
N ASP A 85 16.46 -8.57 6.90
CA ASP A 85 15.36 -9.16 6.11
C ASP A 85 14.09 -8.26 6.04
N GLY A 86 14.23 -6.99 6.40
CA GLY A 86 13.15 -6.02 6.44
C GLY A 86 12.26 -6.12 7.68
N LYS A 87 11.64 -5.00 8.05
CA LYS A 87 10.81 -4.87 9.25
C LYS A 87 9.76 -3.77 9.14
N VAL A 88 8.69 -3.91 9.91
CA VAL A 88 7.74 -2.81 10.13
C VAL A 88 8.33 -1.87 11.16
N VAL A 89 8.35 -0.58 10.86
CA VAL A 89 8.97 0.46 11.68
C VAL A 89 7.95 1.32 12.42
N LEU A 90 6.71 1.37 11.93
CA LEU A 90 5.61 2.14 12.52
C LEU A 90 4.26 1.56 12.09
N ILE A 91 3.31 1.48 13.03
CA ILE A 91 1.89 1.29 12.72
C ILE A 91 1.14 2.59 12.96
N GLY A 92 0.72 3.23 11.89
CA GLY A 92 -0.13 4.42 11.93
C GLY A 92 -1.62 4.07 11.94
N ILE A 93 -2.43 4.80 12.69
CA ILE A 93 -3.88 4.65 12.77
C ILE A 93 -4.53 5.96 12.34
N ALA A 94 -5.42 5.92 11.35
CA ALA A 94 -6.24 7.05 10.95
C ALA A 94 -7.71 6.63 10.79
N GLN A 95 -8.64 7.48 11.19
CA GLN A 95 -10.05 7.22 10.92
C GLN A 95 -10.40 7.80 9.55
N GLU A 96 -10.86 6.94 8.63
CA GLU A 96 -11.16 7.36 7.25
C GLU A 96 -12.50 6.79 6.80
N LYS A 97 -13.14 7.49 5.87
CA LYS A 97 -14.44 7.10 5.31
C LYS A 97 -14.23 6.09 4.19
N THR A 98 -14.86 4.92 4.26
CA THR A 98 -14.68 3.84 3.28
C THR A 98 -16.00 3.10 3.01
N PRO A 99 -16.21 2.53 1.81
CA PRO A 99 -17.38 1.70 1.53
C PRO A 99 -17.26 0.34 2.21
N MET A 100 -18.13 0.09 3.19
CA MET A 100 -18.11 -1.13 4.00
C MET A 100 -19.43 -1.89 3.90
N TRP A 101 -19.41 -3.18 4.23
CA TRP A 101 -20.62 -3.98 4.32
C TRP A 101 -21.49 -3.55 5.51
N ARG A 102 -22.79 -3.41 5.28
CA ARG A 102 -23.79 -3.21 6.32
C ARG A 102 -24.96 -4.15 6.05
N SER A 103 -25.61 -4.54 7.13
CA SER A 103 -26.78 -5.40 7.15
C SER A 103 -27.80 -4.88 8.14
N TRP A 104 -29.07 -5.10 7.82
CA TRP A 104 -30.21 -4.80 8.68
C TRP A 104 -31.19 -5.97 8.61
N LYS A 105 -32.06 -6.09 9.61
CA LYS A 105 -33.13 -7.11 9.57
C LYS A 105 -34.07 -6.75 8.41
N ALA A 106 -34.46 -7.74 7.63
CA ALA A 106 -35.49 -7.56 6.61
C ALA A 106 -36.81 -7.10 7.27
N LYS A 107 -37.63 -6.37 6.51
CA LYS A 107 -38.93 -5.89 7.01
C LYS A 107 -39.79 -7.06 7.49
N GLY A 108 -40.35 -6.96 8.70
CA GLY A 108 -41.16 -8.01 9.32
C GLY A 108 -40.35 -9.11 10.03
N GLN A 109 -39.02 -8.98 10.11
CA GLN A 109 -38.13 -9.91 10.81
C GLN A 109 -37.59 -9.32 12.13
N GLU A 110 -38.11 -8.19 12.59
CA GLU A 110 -37.56 -7.40 13.68
C GLU A 110 -37.50 -8.19 15.01
N HIS A 111 -38.50 -9.06 15.23
CA HIS A 111 -38.65 -9.88 16.43
C HIS A 111 -38.31 -11.37 16.21
N ALA A 112 -37.88 -11.76 15.00
CA ALA A 112 -37.49 -13.13 14.73
C ALA A 112 -36.19 -13.50 15.48
N ALA A 113 -36.14 -14.72 16.02
CA ALA A 113 -34.94 -15.27 16.67
C ALA A 113 -33.78 -15.46 15.68
N HIS A 114 -34.11 -15.83 14.43
CA HIS A 114 -33.18 -15.97 13.30
C HIS A 114 -33.65 -15.10 12.13
N PRO A 115 -33.45 -13.78 12.19
CA PRO A 115 -33.95 -12.88 11.17
C PRO A 115 -33.19 -13.05 9.85
N HIS A 116 -33.92 -12.99 8.74
CA HIS A 116 -33.30 -12.74 7.46
C HIS A 116 -32.66 -11.34 7.46
N MET A 117 -31.42 -11.27 7.00
CA MET A 117 -30.65 -10.02 6.94
C MET A 117 -30.55 -9.54 5.50
N GLU A 118 -30.92 -8.28 5.28
CA GLU A 118 -30.63 -7.55 4.05
C GLU A 118 -29.25 -6.92 4.14
N TRP A 119 -28.62 -6.66 2.99
CA TRP A 119 -27.23 -6.20 2.90
C TRP A 119 -27.05 -5.09 1.88
N GLY A 120 -26.08 -4.20 2.16
CA GLY A 120 -25.65 -3.17 1.23
C GLY A 120 -24.25 -2.64 1.54
N ARG A 121 -23.69 -1.89 0.59
CA ARG A 121 -22.47 -1.11 0.80
C ARG A 121 -22.86 0.28 1.29
N GLN A 122 -22.30 0.69 2.42
CA GLN A 122 -22.50 2.05 2.94
C GLN A 122 -21.14 2.67 3.29
N MET A 123 -21.04 3.98 3.13
CA MET A 123 -19.86 4.71 3.58
C MET A 123 -19.87 4.81 5.11
N GLY A 124 -18.79 4.40 5.76
CA GLY A 124 -18.61 4.52 7.20
C GLY A 124 -17.20 4.94 7.56
N PHE A 125 -17.05 5.52 8.74
CA PHE A 125 -15.75 5.82 9.32
C PHE A 125 -15.21 4.59 10.04
N VAL A 126 -14.06 4.10 9.61
CA VAL A 126 -13.37 2.97 10.22
C VAL A 126 -11.92 3.32 10.49
N ASN A 127 -11.31 2.62 11.44
CA ASN A 127 -9.86 2.72 11.63
C ASN A 127 -9.15 2.07 10.45
N HIS A 128 -8.32 2.85 9.77
CA HIS A 128 -7.31 2.40 8.84
C HIS A 128 -5.98 2.23 9.57
N PHE A 129 -5.28 1.16 9.23
CA PHE A 129 -3.97 0.82 9.74
C PHE A 129 -2.94 0.92 8.62
N TYR A 130 -1.89 1.68 8.88
CA TYR A 130 -0.76 1.92 7.98
C TYR A 130 0.46 1.24 8.57
N PHE A 131 0.88 0.13 7.99
CA PHE A 131 2.13 -0.54 8.34
C PHE A 131 3.22 0.07 7.47
N TYR A 132 3.97 1.02 8.02
CA TYR A 132 5.18 1.55 7.40
C TYR A 132 6.32 0.58 7.66
N LEU A 133 7.05 0.22 6.61
CA LEU A 133 8.06 -0.81 6.67
C LEU A 133 9.27 -0.47 5.81
N CYS A 134 10.40 -1.08 6.14
CA CYS A 134 11.60 -1.11 5.33
C CYS A 134 11.75 -2.51 4.76
N ASP A 135 11.71 -2.63 3.44
CA ASP A 135 11.85 -3.87 2.70
C ASP A 135 13.26 -3.97 2.08
N PRO A 136 13.91 -5.16 2.04
CA PRO A 136 15.26 -5.28 1.51
C PRO A 136 15.37 -5.03 0.00
N ASP A 137 14.30 -5.24 -0.75
CA ASP A 137 14.27 -5.01 -2.20
C ASP A 137 13.75 -3.62 -2.54
N TRP A 138 12.80 -3.11 -1.76
CA TRP A 138 12.04 -1.89 -2.08
C TRP A 138 12.38 -0.67 -1.23
N GLY A 139 13.18 -0.84 -0.17
CA GLY A 139 13.39 0.17 0.85
C GLY A 139 12.09 0.54 1.57
N GLY A 140 11.88 1.83 1.84
CA GLY A 140 10.63 2.34 2.40
C GLY A 140 9.39 1.95 1.60
N ALA A 141 8.39 1.38 2.28
CA ALA A 141 7.08 1.06 1.71
C ALA A 141 5.97 1.19 2.76
N PHE A 142 4.71 1.17 2.32
CA PHE A 142 3.59 0.97 3.24
C PHE A 142 2.60 -0.09 2.78
N TRP A 143 2.04 -0.80 3.76
CA TRP A 143 0.87 -1.65 3.61
C TRP A 143 -0.26 -1.04 4.42
N LYS A 144 -1.31 -0.57 3.74
CA LYS A 144 -2.48 0.05 4.37
C LYS A 144 -3.67 -0.89 4.28
N THR A 145 -4.41 -1.05 5.36
CA THR A 145 -5.72 -1.73 5.37
C THR A 145 -6.66 -1.07 6.36
N ASN A 146 -7.83 -1.66 6.64
CA ASN A 146 -8.76 -1.19 7.66
C ASN A 146 -9.28 -2.35 8.51
N ALA A 147 -9.97 -2.02 9.60
CA ALA A 147 -10.52 -3.00 10.53
C ALA A 147 -11.96 -3.43 10.23
N TYR A 148 -12.42 -3.34 8.98
CA TYR A 148 -13.78 -3.74 8.65
C TYR A 148 -13.90 -4.36 7.25
N ALA A 149 -14.78 -5.35 7.10
CA ALA A 149 -14.95 -6.04 5.83
C ALA A 149 -15.33 -5.08 4.69
N PRO A 150 -14.72 -5.22 3.50
CA PRO A 150 -14.00 -6.40 3.03
C PRO A 150 -12.46 -6.33 3.18
N TRP A 151 -11.96 -5.53 4.13
CA TRP A 151 -10.52 -5.39 4.42
C TRP A 151 -9.64 -5.13 3.19
N PRO A 152 -9.98 -4.11 2.36
CA PRO A 152 -9.13 -3.76 1.22
C PRO A 152 -7.70 -3.44 1.68
N VAL A 153 -6.73 -3.72 0.82
CA VAL A 153 -5.33 -3.40 1.04
C VAL A 153 -4.88 -2.38 0.00
N TRP A 154 -4.08 -1.41 0.42
CA TRP A 154 -3.35 -0.51 -0.46
C TRP A 154 -1.86 -0.63 -0.18
N ILE A 155 -1.07 -0.76 -1.23
CA ILE A 155 0.38 -0.90 -1.14
C ILE A 155 1.00 0.23 -1.94
N TRP A 156 2.03 0.86 -1.37
CA TRP A 156 2.89 1.77 -2.09
C TRP A 156 4.32 1.24 -2.10
N LEU A 157 4.94 1.30 -3.27
CA LEU A 157 6.32 0.89 -3.50
C LEU A 157 7.05 1.97 -4.30
N ASN A 158 8.34 2.13 -4.05
CA ASN A 158 9.22 3.03 -4.78
C ASN A 158 10.11 2.25 -5.77
N GLY A 159 9.90 2.47 -7.07
CA GLY A 159 10.66 1.81 -8.12
C GLY A 159 12.10 2.31 -8.25
N HIS A 160 12.38 3.57 -7.89
CA HIS A 160 13.74 4.11 -7.86
C HIS A 160 14.55 3.48 -6.74
N THR A 161 14.01 3.44 -5.53
CA THR A 161 14.67 2.74 -4.41
C THR A 161 14.88 1.27 -4.73
N TRP A 162 13.91 0.62 -5.39
CA TRP A 162 14.11 -0.75 -5.86
C TRP A 162 15.28 -0.90 -6.83
N ALA A 163 15.38 -0.02 -7.84
CA ALA A 163 16.48 -0.06 -8.80
C ALA A 163 17.83 0.22 -8.12
N GLN A 164 17.88 1.18 -7.20
CA GLN A 164 19.05 1.51 -6.38
C GLN A 164 19.52 0.27 -5.60
N ARG A 165 18.60 -0.42 -4.90
CA ARG A 165 18.91 -1.69 -4.20
C ARG A 165 19.43 -2.79 -5.13
N GLN A 166 18.91 -2.87 -6.36
CA GLN A 166 19.44 -3.85 -7.32
C GLN A 166 20.84 -3.46 -7.83
N CYS A 167 21.14 -2.17 -8.00
CA CYS A 167 22.49 -1.69 -8.31
C CYS A 167 23.46 -1.98 -7.18
N GLU A 168 23.09 -1.72 -5.92
CA GLU A 168 23.90 -2.05 -4.74
C GLU A 168 24.27 -3.54 -4.73
N ARG A 169 23.30 -4.43 -4.97
CA ARG A 169 23.52 -5.90 -5.03
C ARG A 169 24.37 -6.35 -6.20
N ALA A 170 24.29 -5.64 -7.32
CA ALA A 170 25.09 -5.90 -8.51
C ALA A 170 26.50 -5.29 -8.42
N GLY A 171 26.80 -4.51 -7.36
CA GLY A 171 28.07 -3.80 -7.22
C GLY A 171 28.23 -2.65 -8.23
N ILE A 172 27.14 -2.08 -8.74
CA ILE A 172 27.17 -0.99 -9.71
C ILE A 172 27.23 0.34 -8.96
N GLY A 173 28.29 1.13 -9.17
CA GLY A 173 28.42 2.46 -8.60
C GLY A 173 27.36 3.43 -9.16
N TYR A 174 26.76 4.24 -8.29
CA TYR A 174 25.85 5.32 -8.69
C TYR A 174 25.82 6.45 -7.67
N THR A 175 25.38 7.63 -8.11
CA THR A 175 25.03 8.75 -7.22
C THR A 175 23.52 8.89 -7.15
N ALA A 176 22.94 8.72 -5.96
CA ALA A 176 21.49 8.77 -5.75
C ALA A 176 20.92 10.20 -5.84
N LEU A 177 19.66 10.30 -6.25
CA LEU A 177 18.74 11.42 -6.01
C LEU A 177 17.48 10.90 -5.33
N ASP A 178 16.72 11.78 -4.68
CA ASP A 178 15.48 11.41 -3.95
C ASP A 178 14.48 10.62 -4.81
N ASN A 179 14.40 10.91 -6.11
CA ASN A 179 13.57 10.17 -7.08
C ASN A 179 14.35 9.85 -8.36
N GLY A 180 15.60 9.39 -8.23
CA GLY A 180 16.36 9.02 -9.42
C GLY A 180 17.85 8.74 -9.19
N PHE A 181 18.58 8.82 -10.30
CA PHE A 181 20.02 8.64 -10.35
C PHE A 181 20.61 9.93 -10.94
N ARG A 182 21.58 10.52 -10.25
CA ARG A 182 22.38 11.63 -10.78
C ARG A 182 23.41 11.11 -11.78
N ASP A 183 24.03 10.00 -11.45
CA ASP A 183 25.10 9.37 -12.22
C ASP A 183 25.11 7.86 -11.96
N CYS A 184 25.60 7.07 -12.91
CA CYS A 184 25.73 5.62 -12.80
C CYS A 184 26.91 5.12 -13.65
N GLU A 185 27.74 4.26 -13.06
CA GLU A 185 28.92 3.68 -13.70
C GLU A 185 28.60 2.81 -14.93
N ASP A 186 27.47 2.10 -14.91
CA ASP A 186 26.95 1.33 -16.04
C ASP A 186 25.47 1.64 -16.29
N PRO A 187 25.17 2.71 -17.06
CA PRO A 187 23.80 3.10 -17.40
C PRO A 187 23.03 2.01 -18.17
N ALA A 188 23.72 1.18 -18.96
CA ALA A 188 23.09 0.09 -19.70
C ALA A 188 22.67 -1.05 -18.76
N ALA A 189 23.46 -1.38 -17.74
CA ALA A 189 23.06 -2.30 -16.69
C ALA A 189 21.92 -1.74 -15.83
N LEU A 190 21.95 -0.46 -15.49
CA LEU A 190 20.85 0.21 -14.81
C LEU A 190 19.56 0.12 -15.63
N GLN A 191 19.60 0.35 -16.93
CA GLN A 191 18.42 0.18 -17.80
C GLN A 191 17.91 -1.26 -17.77
N ARG A 192 18.79 -2.27 -17.87
CA ARG A 192 18.40 -3.70 -17.74
C ARG A 192 17.81 -4.02 -16.36
N ILE A 193 18.25 -3.35 -15.29
CA ILE A 193 17.64 -3.45 -13.96
C ILE A 193 16.21 -2.90 -14.02
N CYS A 194 16.05 -1.67 -14.50
CA CYS A 194 14.75 -1.00 -14.62
C CYS A 194 13.76 -1.80 -15.47
N ASP A 195 14.21 -2.40 -16.58
CA ASP A 195 13.37 -3.22 -17.47
C ASP A 195 12.86 -4.50 -16.79
N ARG A 196 13.55 -4.99 -15.75
CA ARG A 196 13.13 -6.14 -14.95
C ARG A 196 12.09 -5.78 -13.88
N LEU A 197 11.80 -4.50 -13.67
CA LEU A 197 10.78 -4.03 -12.74
C LEU A 197 9.37 -4.34 -13.29
N GLY A 198 8.95 -5.59 -13.10
CA GLY A 198 7.68 -6.11 -13.57
C GLY A 198 6.87 -6.82 -12.48
N SER A 199 5.86 -7.57 -12.92
CA SER A 199 4.92 -8.25 -12.01
C SER A 199 5.58 -9.21 -11.02
N GLY A 200 6.70 -9.83 -11.38
CA GLY A 200 7.47 -10.72 -10.50
C GLY A 200 8.02 -9.98 -9.27
N ALA A 201 8.63 -8.82 -9.49
CA ALA A 201 9.14 -7.97 -8.40
C ALA A 201 8.01 -7.51 -7.47
N VAL A 202 6.88 -7.10 -8.04
CA VAL A 202 5.71 -6.67 -7.26
C VAL A 202 5.12 -7.83 -6.45
N LYS A 203 4.99 -9.02 -7.07
CA LYS A 203 4.49 -10.22 -6.39
C LYS A 203 5.42 -10.67 -5.25
N SER A 204 6.73 -10.47 -5.36
CA SER A 204 7.66 -10.82 -4.28
C SER A 204 7.39 -10.02 -3.00
N PHE A 205 6.89 -8.78 -3.13
CA PHE A 205 6.51 -7.95 -1.99
C PHE A 205 5.31 -8.54 -1.20
N LEU A 206 4.45 -9.33 -1.84
CA LEU A 206 3.31 -9.96 -1.16
C LEU A 206 3.70 -10.97 -0.09
N ARG A 207 4.99 -11.34 0.04
CA ARG A 207 5.51 -12.08 1.19
C ARG A 207 5.12 -11.41 2.52
N TRP A 208 4.98 -10.09 2.55
CA TRP A 208 4.54 -9.32 3.72
C TRP A 208 3.15 -9.73 4.21
N GLN A 209 2.26 -10.22 3.35
CA GLN A 209 0.94 -10.72 3.76
C GLN A 209 1.05 -11.83 4.81
N ARG A 210 2.10 -12.65 4.77
CA ARG A 210 2.33 -13.74 5.74
C ARG A 210 3.01 -13.26 7.04
N ARG A 211 3.65 -12.08 7.00
CA ARG A 211 4.39 -11.49 8.13
C ARG A 211 3.52 -10.54 8.95
N LEU A 212 2.55 -9.89 8.31
CA LEU A 212 1.64 -8.93 8.92
C LEU A 212 0.42 -9.62 9.57
N PRO A 213 -0.16 -9.03 10.63
CA PRO A 213 -1.48 -9.40 11.11
C PRO A 213 -2.53 -9.35 9.99
N SER A 214 -3.42 -10.34 9.96
CA SER A 214 -4.46 -10.46 8.94
C SER A 214 -5.84 -10.70 9.58
N PRO A 215 -6.92 -10.09 9.06
CA PRO A 215 -8.29 -10.43 9.45
C PRO A 215 -8.74 -11.78 8.87
N LEU A 216 -8.02 -12.27 7.85
CA LEU A 216 -8.21 -13.59 7.26
C LEU A 216 -7.23 -14.58 7.92
N THR A 217 -7.77 -15.62 8.54
CA THR A 217 -6.98 -16.68 9.17
C THR A 217 -6.35 -17.59 8.12
N ARG A 218 -5.41 -18.45 8.54
CA ARG A 218 -4.85 -19.49 7.66
C ARG A 218 -5.92 -20.43 7.11
N GLU A 219 -6.98 -20.66 7.86
CA GLU A 219 -8.11 -21.47 7.43
C GLU A 219 -8.90 -20.78 6.32
N ASP A 220 -9.19 -19.48 6.47
CA ASP A 220 -9.88 -18.70 5.43
C ASP A 220 -9.08 -18.70 4.12
N VAL A 221 -7.76 -18.51 4.22
CA VAL A 221 -6.86 -18.55 3.07
C VAL A 221 -6.90 -19.92 2.38
N ARG A 222 -6.90 -21.02 3.14
CA ARG A 222 -7.05 -22.39 2.58
C ARG A 222 -8.42 -22.60 1.93
N ALA A 223 -9.48 -21.98 2.43
CA ALA A 223 -10.81 -21.97 1.83
C ALA A 223 -10.91 -21.03 0.60
N GLY A 224 -9.81 -20.40 0.17
CA GLY A 224 -9.73 -19.55 -1.01
C GLY A 224 -10.22 -18.11 -0.78
N TYR A 225 -10.32 -17.66 0.47
CA TYR A 225 -10.45 -16.24 0.78
C TYR A 225 -9.04 -15.61 0.75
N VAL A 226 -8.60 -15.29 -0.46
CA VAL A 226 -7.27 -14.71 -0.74
C VAL A 226 -7.41 -13.33 -1.37
N TYR A 227 -6.38 -12.50 -1.23
CA TYR A 227 -6.30 -11.22 -1.92
C TYR A 227 -5.83 -11.42 -3.36
N GLU A 228 -6.48 -10.74 -4.29
CA GLU A 228 -5.99 -10.52 -5.65
C GLU A 228 -5.52 -9.08 -5.80
N LEU A 229 -4.46 -8.89 -6.58
CA LEU A 229 -3.90 -7.58 -6.87
C LEU A 229 -4.59 -6.95 -8.09
N ALA A 230 -4.93 -5.68 -7.95
CA ALA A 230 -5.29 -4.78 -9.03
C ALA A 230 -4.38 -3.55 -8.99
N PHE A 231 -3.87 -3.13 -10.15
CA PHE A 231 -3.16 -1.87 -10.26
C PHE A 231 -4.15 -0.72 -10.09
N ARG A 232 -3.83 0.24 -9.22
CA ARG A 232 -4.65 1.43 -9.02
C ARG A 232 -4.07 2.63 -9.77
N GLN A 233 -2.75 2.81 -9.68
CA GLN A 233 -2.00 3.87 -10.35
C GLN A 233 -0.52 3.48 -10.41
N PHE A 234 0.18 3.85 -11.47
CA PHE A 234 1.64 3.85 -11.52
C PHE A 234 2.12 5.15 -12.15
N GLU A 235 3.22 5.68 -11.64
CA GLU A 235 3.90 6.84 -12.23
C GLU A 235 5.15 6.34 -12.97
N VAL A 236 5.35 6.84 -14.19
CA VAL A 236 6.52 6.54 -15.02
C VAL A 236 7.35 7.80 -15.11
N SER A 237 8.59 7.71 -14.64
CA SER A 237 9.60 8.77 -14.78
C SER A 237 10.66 8.30 -15.77
N ASP A 238 11.03 9.19 -16.71
CA ASP A 238 12.16 9.03 -17.63
C ASP A 238 13.32 9.86 -17.07
N THR A 239 14.28 9.21 -16.42
CA THR A 239 15.49 9.88 -15.92
C THR A 239 16.59 9.75 -16.96
N ARG A 240 16.86 10.86 -17.65
CA ARG A 240 17.99 10.95 -18.59
C ARG A 240 19.18 11.59 -17.91
N VAL A 241 20.28 10.85 -17.84
CA VAL A 241 21.59 11.36 -17.40
C VAL A 241 22.35 11.81 -18.65
N PHE A 242 22.90 13.02 -18.62
CA PHE A 242 23.66 13.60 -19.72
C PHE A 242 25.10 13.86 -19.28
N ASP A 243 26.07 13.41 -20.06
CA ASP A 243 27.51 13.55 -19.75
C ASP A 243 28.03 15.00 -19.90
N ARG A 244 27.22 15.90 -20.46
CA ARG A 244 27.52 17.32 -20.61
C ARG A 244 26.29 18.17 -20.30
N PRO A 245 26.37 19.16 -19.39
CA PRO A 245 25.41 20.24 -19.41
C PRO A 245 25.57 20.96 -20.76
N ALA A 246 24.46 21.27 -21.44
CA ALA A 246 24.51 22.19 -22.57
C ALA A 246 24.98 23.55 -22.03
N SER A 247 26.29 23.80 -22.09
CA SER A 247 26.88 25.07 -21.71
C SER A 247 26.38 26.14 -22.66
N GLN A 248 25.85 27.21 -22.09
CA GLN A 248 25.60 28.49 -22.73
C GLN A 248 26.75 28.85 -23.66
N LEU A 249 26.45 29.01 -24.95
CA LEU A 249 27.29 29.74 -25.90
C LEU A 249 26.42 30.81 -26.54
N THR A 250 26.57 32.00 -25.98
CA THR A 250 26.49 33.32 -26.59
C THR A 250 26.59 33.31 -28.12
N HIS A 251 25.56 33.83 -28.80
CA HIS A 251 25.74 34.46 -30.11
C HIS A 251 25.58 35.98 -29.96
N PRO A 252 26.57 36.78 -30.39
CA PRO A 252 26.41 38.22 -30.50
C PRO A 252 25.70 38.56 -31.83
N GLY A 253 24.73 39.47 -31.75
CA GLY A 253 24.29 40.28 -32.88
C GLY A 253 23.14 39.72 -33.72
N TYR A 254 21.91 40.19 -33.46
CA TYR A 254 21.16 41.00 -34.43
C TYR A 254 20.10 41.85 -33.71
N LEU A 255 20.01 43.11 -34.11
CA LEU A 255 19.15 44.16 -33.57
C LEU A 255 17.74 44.13 -34.18
N ALA A 256 16.74 44.47 -33.33
CA ALA A 256 15.43 45.13 -33.59
C ALA A 256 14.40 44.37 -34.46
N HIS A 257 13.07 44.36 -34.22
CA HIS A 257 12.13 45.32 -33.64
C HIS A 257 10.84 44.60 -33.11
N PRO A 258 9.90 45.30 -32.42
CA PRO A 258 8.83 44.71 -31.60
C PRO A 258 7.52 44.43 -32.37
N GLY A 259 6.72 43.48 -31.88
CA GLY A 259 5.39 43.20 -32.40
C GLY A 259 4.53 42.32 -31.48
N HIS A 260 3.60 42.98 -30.79
CA HIS A 260 2.27 42.58 -30.30
C HIS A 260 1.90 41.11 -29.96
N HIS A 261 1.35 40.96 -28.73
CA HIS A 261 0.11 40.26 -28.34
C HIS A 261 -0.53 39.25 -29.32
N GLN A 262 -0.82 38.03 -28.83
CA GLN A 262 -2.19 37.60 -28.45
C GLN A 262 -2.24 36.19 -27.81
N ARG A 263 -3.26 36.00 -26.97
CA ARG A 263 -3.65 34.74 -26.30
C ARG A 263 -4.56 33.92 -27.21
N GLY A 264 -4.54 32.61 -27.02
CA GLY A 264 -5.58 31.65 -27.38
C GLY A 264 -5.51 30.49 -26.42
#